data_AF-A0A7Y2TFQ5-F1
#
_entry.id   AF-A0A7Y2TFQ5-F1
#
_cell.length_a   1.000
_cell.length_b   1.000
_cell.length_c   1.000
_cell.angle_alpha   90.00
_cell.angle_beta   90.00
_cell.angle_gamma   90.00
#
_symmetry.space_group_name_H-M   'P 1'
#
loop_
_entity.id
_entity.type
_entity.pdbx_description
1 polymer ?
#
loop_
_entity_poly.entity_id
_entity_poly.type
_entity_poly.pdbx_seq_one_letter_code
_entity_poly.pdbx_strand_id
1 'polypeptide(L)'
;ELQFNRTDKERFSEDHRMLNVQQLQTRIDSLDLYISKKRSNLYRYFEPYFYRAADTIDIAENDVEARIAYLISKENEFKKKDSSKRELQSRKTAVVQLKKSTESEVQPKAVTKLAVIEKAIQSSNNVKRISSNSVDDSKSQKELKSKYQVEWHRKYTLAISCILLFFIGAPLGAIIKKGGFGLPLVISLLLFILYYVLNIFGEKLAAEGTLPSFLGMWLSTFLFFPLAIFLTYKASTDSKLFDADSYLRILRKFKKA
;
A
#
# COMPACT_ATOMS: atom_id res chain seq x y z
N GLU A 1 44.70 -4.80 -24.74
CA GLU A 1 44.55 -4.78 -23.27
C GLU A 1 43.09 -4.50 -22.94
N LEU A 2 42.41 -5.43 -22.27
CA LEU A 2 41.03 -5.24 -21.82
C LEU A 2 41.03 -4.24 -20.67
N GLN A 3 40.78 -2.97 -20.96
CA GLN A 3 40.54 -1.98 -19.92
C GLN A 3 39.26 -2.37 -19.17
N PHE A 4 39.42 -2.94 -17.97
CA PHE A 4 38.34 -3.09 -17.01
C PHE A 4 37.86 -1.69 -16.65
N ASN A 5 36.84 -1.21 -17.37
CA ASN A 5 36.19 0.04 -17.06
C ASN A 5 35.69 -0.06 -15.62
N ARG A 6 36.15 0.83 -14.74
CA ARG A 6 35.75 0.85 -13.34
C ARG A 6 34.23 0.92 -13.31
N THR A 7 33.61 -0.06 -12.67
CA THR A 7 32.16 -0.21 -12.61
C THR A 7 31.50 1.12 -12.27
N ASP A 8 30.52 1.58 -13.07
CA ASP A 8 29.88 2.88 -12.90
C ASP A 8 29.24 2.99 -11.51
N LYS A 9 29.93 3.70 -10.61
CA LYS A 9 29.58 3.79 -9.19
C LYS A 9 28.17 4.34 -8.97
N GLU A 10 27.71 5.22 -9.85
CA GLU A 10 26.38 5.83 -9.79
C GLU A 10 25.27 4.79 -9.96
N ARG A 11 25.45 3.81 -10.85
CA ARG A 11 24.44 2.77 -11.13
C ARG A 11 24.17 1.85 -9.94
N PHE A 12 25.17 1.65 -9.08
CA PHE A 12 25.09 0.79 -7.90
C PHE A 12 24.92 1.56 -6.59
N SER A 13 25.12 2.88 -6.61
CA SER A 13 25.02 3.73 -5.42
C SER A 13 23.61 3.80 -4.82
N GLU A 14 22.59 3.49 -5.61
CA GLU A 14 21.19 3.51 -5.17
C GLU A 14 20.67 2.13 -4.71
N ASP A 15 21.42 1.05 -4.91
CA ASP A 15 20.95 -0.27 -4.48
C ASP A 15 20.99 -0.38 -2.94
N HIS A 16 19.80 -0.45 -2.34
CA HIS A 16 19.57 -0.63 -0.91
C HIS A 16 20.40 -1.75 -0.26
N ARG A 17 20.70 -2.82 -1.02
CA ARG A 17 21.46 -3.98 -0.53
C ARG A 17 22.94 -3.66 -0.27
N MET A 18 23.48 -2.68 -0.98
CA MET A 18 24.91 -2.31 -0.93
C MET A 18 25.22 -1.21 0.09
N LEU A 19 24.20 -0.67 0.77
CA LEU A 19 24.37 0.41 1.75
C LEU A 19 24.94 -0.10 3.08
N ASN A 20 25.70 0.77 3.76
CA ASN A 20 26.12 0.56 5.15
C ASN A 20 24.99 0.88 6.13
N VAL A 21 24.98 0.27 7.31
CA VAL A 21 23.98 0.44 8.38
C VAL A 21 23.71 1.92 8.69
N GLN A 22 24.76 2.75 8.79
CA GLN A 22 24.63 4.19 9.01
C GLN A 22 23.95 4.89 7.82
N GLN A 23 24.32 4.54 6.59
CA GLN A 23 23.71 5.10 5.38
C GLN A 23 22.24 4.69 5.27
N LEU A 24 21.91 3.44 5.60
CA LEU A 24 20.53 2.97 5.68
C LEU A 24 19.72 3.77 6.70
N GLN A 25 20.27 4.03 7.88
CA GLN A 25 19.60 4.83 8.90
C GLN A 25 19.34 6.26 8.42
N THR A 26 20.35 6.94 7.86
CA THR A 26 20.17 8.29 7.28
C THR A 26 19.12 8.27 6.16
N ARG A 27 19.09 7.23 5.33
CA ARG A 27 18.09 7.09 4.26
C ARG A 27 16.69 6.91 4.83
N ILE A 28 16.50 6.04 5.83
CA ILE A 28 15.22 5.85 6.52
C ILE A 28 14.73 7.17 7.15
N ASP A 29 15.59 7.87 7.87
CA ASP A 29 15.26 9.15 8.52
C ASP A 29 14.88 10.22 7.49
N SER A 30 15.67 10.32 6.39
CA SER A 30 15.39 11.25 5.31
C SER A 30 14.05 10.96 4.60
N LEU A 31 13.73 9.67 4.44
CA LEU A 31 12.49 9.21 3.83
C LEU A 31 11.28 9.49 4.73
N ASP A 32 11.42 9.31 6.05
CA ASP A 32 10.38 9.65 7.01
C ASP A 32 10.09 11.16 7.05
N LEU A 33 11.13 11.98 6.99
CA LEU A 33 10.98 13.43 6.87
C LEU A 33 10.30 13.81 5.55
N TYR A 34 10.69 13.18 4.44
CA TYR A 34 10.07 13.38 3.14
C TYR A 34 8.58 13.02 3.14
N ILE A 35 8.21 11.83 3.64
CA ILE A 35 6.82 11.37 3.74
C ILE A 35 6.00 12.33 4.62
N SER A 36 6.55 12.75 5.76
CA SER A 36 5.89 13.67 6.69
C SER A 36 5.63 15.04 6.06
N LYS A 37 6.63 15.61 5.37
CA LYS A 37 6.50 16.87 4.63
C LYS A 37 5.52 16.78 3.48
N LYS A 38 5.52 15.67 2.74
CA LYS A 38 4.57 15.44 1.65
C LYS A 38 3.14 15.35 2.15
N ARG A 39 2.93 14.64 3.26
CA ARG A 39 1.63 14.53 3.94
C ARG A 39 1.13 15.90 4.43
N SER A 40 1.97 16.72 5.05
CA SER A 40 1.56 18.06 5.49
C SER A 40 1.21 18.99 4.33
N ASN A 41 2.00 18.97 3.25
CA ASN A 41 1.71 19.75 2.04
C ASN A 41 0.38 19.35 1.40
N LEU A 42 0.08 18.05 1.41
CA LEU A 42 -1.16 17.50 0.88
C LEU A 42 -2.37 17.92 1.72
N TYR A 43 -2.27 17.90 3.05
CA TYR A 43 -3.33 18.44 3.91
C TYR A 43 -3.59 19.92 3.64
N ARG A 44 -2.53 20.74 3.52
CA ARG A 44 -2.65 22.16 3.16
C ARG A 44 -3.28 22.39 1.78
N TYR A 45 -3.03 21.48 0.83
CA TYR A 45 -3.64 21.55 -0.50
C TYR A 45 -5.14 21.24 -0.46
N PHE A 46 -5.57 20.28 0.37
CA PHE A 46 -6.98 19.87 0.43
C PHE A 46 -7.84 20.66 1.42
N GLU A 47 -7.22 21.31 2.42
CA GLU A 47 -7.91 22.11 3.44
C GLU A 47 -8.99 23.06 2.87
N PRO A 48 -8.77 23.80 1.77
CA PRO A 48 -9.79 24.70 1.21
C PRO A 48 -11.01 23.98 0.63
N TYR A 49 -10.87 22.71 0.23
CA TYR A 49 -11.97 21.93 -0.36
C TYR A 49 -12.91 21.31 0.69
N PHE A 50 -12.46 21.20 1.94
CA PHE A 50 -13.29 20.70 3.04
C PHE A 50 -14.09 21.81 3.74
N TYR A 51 -13.80 23.08 3.43
CA TYR A 51 -14.56 24.20 3.96
C TYR A 51 -15.86 24.39 3.17
N ARG A 52 -16.99 24.02 3.78
CA ARG A 52 -18.33 24.34 3.26
C ARG A 52 -18.63 25.79 3.62
N ALA A 53 -18.56 26.71 2.66
CA ALA A 53 -19.02 28.07 2.87
C ALA A 53 -20.52 28.05 3.23
N ALA A 54 -20.90 28.66 4.35
CA ALA A 54 -22.29 28.71 4.83
C ALA A 54 -23.25 29.35 3.82
N ASP A 55 -22.73 30.20 2.92
CA ASP A 55 -23.50 30.90 1.89
C ASP A 55 -23.68 30.09 0.59
N THR A 56 -23.29 28.80 0.59
CA THR A 56 -23.57 27.93 -0.55
C THR A 56 -25.08 27.67 -0.55
N ILE A 57 -25.78 28.35 -1.45
CA ILE A 57 -27.20 28.15 -1.74
C ILE A 57 -27.46 26.63 -1.83
N ASP A 58 -28.23 26.08 -0.89
CA ASP A 58 -28.84 24.76 -1.05
C ASP A 58 -29.75 24.86 -2.27
N ILE A 59 -29.24 24.46 -3.43
CA ILE A 59 -30.07 24.29 -4.61
C ILE A 59 -30.87 23.02 -4.34
N ALA A 60 -31.96 23.16 -3.58
CA ALA A 60 -33.03 22.19 -3.61
C ALA A 60 -33.38 21.97 -5.09
N GLU A 61 -33.47 20.71 -5.54
CA GLU A 61 -33.75 20.27 -6.91
C GLU A 61 -35.14 20.72 -7.44
N ASN A 62 -35.69 21.82 -6.92
CA ASN A 62 -37.07 22.24 -7.08
C ASN A 62 -37.39 22.86 -8.45
N ASP A 63 -36.43 23.01 -9.37
CA ASP A 63 -36.66 23.69 -10.66
C ASP A 63 -36.67 22.74 -11.86
N VAL A 64 -36.26 21.47 -11.73
CA VAL A 64 -36.32 20.52 -12.86
C VAL A 64 -37.72 19.93 -12.98
N GLU A 65 -38.28 19.44 -11.87
CA GLU A 65 -39.60 18.82 -11.84
C GLU A 65 -40.71 19.84 -12.10
N ALA A 66 -40.60 21.05 -11.52
CA ALA A 66 -41.51 22.17 -11.79
C ALA A 66 -41.42 22.66 -13.25
N ARG A 67 -40.22 22.69 -13.85
CA ARG A 67 -40.05 23.05 -15.27
C ARG A 67 -40.61 21.98 -16.20
N ILE A 68 -40.41 20.69 -15.89
CA ILE A 68 -41.00 19.59 -16.66
C ILE A 68 -42.53 19.63 -16.56
N ALA A 69 -43.09 19.85 -15.37
CA ALA A 69 -44.54 20.02 -15.18
C ALA A 69 -45.11 21.21 -15.96
N TYR A 70 -44.41 22.35 -15.98
CA TYR A 70 -44.79 23.53 -16.77
C TYR A 70 -44.70 23.28 -18.30
N LEU A 71 -43.68 22.56 -18.77
CA LEU A 71 -43.54 22.23 -20.19
C LEU A 71 -44.65 21.26 -20.64
N ILE A 72 -45.00 20.28 -19.80
CA ILE A 72 -46.10 19.33 -20.05
C ILE A 72 -47.45 20.06 -20.03
N SER A 73 -47.69 20.97 -19.08
CA SER A 73 -48.96 21.72 -19.03
C SER A 73 -49.13 22.64 -20.24
N LYS A 74 -48.04 23.24 -20.70
CA LYS A 74 -48.03 24.15 -21.87
C LYS A 74 -48.25 23.40 -23.18
N GLU A 75 -47.69 22.19 -23.33
CA GLU A 75 -47.98 21.33 -24.49
C GLU A 75 -49.48 20.99 -24.59
N ASN A 76 -50.12 20.74 -23.45
CA ASN A 76 -51.55 20.44 -23.38
C ASN A 76 -52.45 21.65 -23.68
N GLU A 77 -52.03 22.87 -23.33
CA GLU A 77 -52.71 24.11 -23.72
C GLU A 77 -52.59 24.41 -25.22
N PHE A 78 -51.44 24.08 -25.83
CA PHE A 78 -51.22 24.26 -27.28
C PHE A 78 -52.09 23.33 -28.12
N LYS A 79 -52.38 22.10 -27.67
CA LYS A 79 -53.32 21.19 -28.34
C LYS A 79 -54.78 21.65 -28.31
N LYS A 80 -55.15 22.55 -27.39
CA LYS A 80 -56.54 23.01 -27.19
C LYS A 80 -56.89 24.30 -27.96
N LYS A 81 -55.93 24.94 -28.63
CA LYS A 81 -56.08 26.32 -29.15
C LYS A 81 -55.73 26.45 -30.64
N ASP A 82 -56.16 25.49 -31.45
CA ASP A 82 -56.02 25.54 -32.93
C ASP A 82 -57.17 26.28 -33.65
N SER A 83 -58.13 26.83 -32.90
CA SER A 83 -59.29 27.56 -33.45
C SER A 83 -59.23 29.06 -33.15
N SER A 84 -58.34 29.81 -33.82
CA SER A 84 -58.55 31.20 -34.27
C SER A 84 -57.22 31.80 -34.74
N LYS A 85 -57.00 31.80 -36.06
CA LYS A 85 -55.70 32.11 -36.71
C LYS A 85 -55.53 33.57 -37.16
N ARG A 86 -56.35 34.54 -36.75
CA ARG A 86 -56.24 35.92 -37.28
C ARG A 86 -55.90 37.04 -36.28
N GLU A 87 -55.99 36.81 -34.97
CA GLU A 87 -55.57 37.80 -33.95
C GLU A 87 -54.11 37.63 -33.47
N LEU A 88 -53.47 36.52 -33.87
CA LEU A 88 -52.15 36.12 -33.39
C LEU A 88 -51.01 36.86 -34.10
N GLN A 89 -51.22 37.40 -35.29
CA GLN A 89 -50.14 38.02 -36.08
C GLN A 89 -49.76 39.42 -35.57
N SER A 90 -50.72 40.27 -35.20
CA SER A 90 -50.45 41.60 -34.64
C SER A 90 -49.81 41.53 -33.25
N ARG A 91 -50.25 40.56 -32.43
CA ARG A 91 -49.62 40.27 -31.13
C ARG A 91 -48.23 39.66 -31.27
N LYS A 92 -47.99 38.80 -32.27
CA LYS A 92 -46.65 38.26 -32.56
C LYS A 92 -45.66 39.38 -32.87
N THR A 93 -46.03 40.39 -33.66
CA THR A 93 -45.12 41.50 -34.00
C THR A 93 -44.79 42.39 -32.80
N ALA A 94 -45.77 42.66 -31.92
CA ALA A 94 -45.54 43.42 -30.68
C ALA A 94 -44.69 42.64 -29.66
N VAL A 95 -44.90 41.32 -29.54
CA VAL A 95 -44.10 40.44 -28.68
C VAL A 95 -42.68 40.24 -29.22
N VAL A 96 -42.50 40.22 -30.55
CA VAL A 96 -41.17 40.16 -31.19
C VAL A 96 -40.37 41.43 -30.92
N GLN A 97 -41.02 42.61 -30.85
CA GLN A 97 -40.35 43.86 -30.48
C GLN A 97 -39.96 43.93 -29.00
N LEU A 98 -40.79 43.39 -28.09
CA LEU A 98 -40.46 43.24 -26.67
C LEU A 98 -39.37 42.18 -26.41
N LYS A 99 -39.34 41.10 -27.21
CA LYS A 99 -38.30 40.07 -27.15
C LYS A 99 -36.93 40.60 -27.57
N LYS A 100 -36.89 41.44 -28.62
CA LYS A 100 -35.66 42.06 -29.13
C LYS A 100 -35.03 43.07 -28.16
N SER A 101 -35.82 43.68 -27.28
CA SER A 101 -35.34 44.57 -26.20
C SER A 101 -34.94 43.80 -24.93
N THR A 102 -35.50 42.61 -24.70
CA THR A 102 -35.16 41.74 -23.54
C THR A 102 -33.97 40.80 -23.82
N GLU A 103 -33.73 40.42 -25.08
CA GLU A 103 -32.62 39.52 -25.47
C GLU A 103 -31.22 40.13 -25.29
N SER A 104 -31.11 41.45 -25.14
CA SER A 104 -29.85 42.14 -24.85
C SER A 104 -29.46 42.11 -23.36
N GLU A 105 -30.36 41.77 -22.43
CA GLU A 105 -30.06 41.72 -20.99
C GLU A 105 -30.04 40.30 -20.38
N VAL A 106 -30.61 39.28 -21.04
CA VAL A 106 -30.78 37.95 -20.43
C VAL A 106 -29.64 36.97 -20.72
N GLN A 107 -28.66 37.33 -21.56
CA GLN A 107 -27.58 36.40 -21.97
C GLN A 107 -26.40 36.14 -20.99
N PRO A 108 -26.20 36.80 -19.83
CA PRO A 108 -25.02 36.47 -19.00
C PRO A 108 -25.23 35.36 -17.96
N LYS A 109 -26.47 34.97 -17.57
CA LYS A 109 -26.69 34.06 -16.43
C LYS A 109 -26.63 32.54 -16.74
N ALA A 110 -27.02 32.12 -17.94
CA ALA A 110 -26.98 30.70 -18.32
C ALA A 110 -25.57 30.25 -18.73
N VAL A 111 -24.85 31.12 -19.47
CA VAL A 111 -23.45 30.92 -19.85
C VAL A 111 -22.54 30.88 -18.62
N THR A 112 -22.82 31.71 -17.61
CA THR A 112 -22.08 31.67 -16.33
C THR A 112 -22.34 30.40 -15.52
N LYS A 113 -23.58 29.87 -15.49
CA LYS A 113 -23.85 28.58 -14.81
C LYS A 113 -23.08 27.42 -15.43
N LEU A 114 -23.09 27.29 -16.76
CA LEU A 114 -22.34 26.25 -17.45
C LEU A 114 -20.83 26.39 -17.23
N ALA A 115 -20.29 27.61 -17.31
CA ALA A 115 -18.88 27.88 -17.03
C ALA A 115 -18.49 27.58 -15.57
N VAL A 116 -19.38 27.84 -14.61
CA VAL A 116 -19.17 27.50 -13.19
C VAL A 116 -19.18 25.97 -13.00
N ILE A 117 -20.09 25.25 -13.65
CA ILE A 117 -20.14 23.78 -13.60
C ILE A 117 -18.87 23.18 -14.23
N GLU A 118 -18.43 23.68 -15.38
CA GLU A 118 -17.20 23.21 -16.03
C GLU A 118 -15.96 23.45 -15.16
N LYS A 119 -15.86 24.63 -14.54
CA LYS A 119 -14.80 24.95 -13.57
C LYS A 119 -14.85 24.03 -12.34
N ALA A 120 -16.05 23.71 -11.84
CA ALA A 120 -16.23 22.78 -10.73
C ALA A 120 -15.80 21.35 -11.10
N ILE A 121 -16.19 20.87 -12.28
CA ILE A 121 -15.78 19.55 -12.82
C ILE A 121 -14.26 19.49 -12.99
N GLN A 122 -13.65 20.53 -13.57
CA GLN A 122 -12.21 20.60 -13.76
C GLN A 122 -11.47 20.59 -12.40
N SER A 123 -11.96 21.34 -11.42
CA SER A 123 -11.39 21.34 -10.07
C SER A 123 -11.53 19.98 -9.39
N SER A 124 -12.70 19.33 -9.50
CA SER A 124 -12.96 17.99 -8.96
C SER A 124 -12.02 16.94 -9.58
N ASN A 125 -11.87 16.96 -10.91
CA ASN A 125 -10.96 16.07 -11.61
C ASN A 125 -9.49 16.31 -11.23
N ASN A 126 -9.09 17.56 -11.03
CA ASN A 126 -7.73 17.88 -10.59
C ASN A 126 -7.44 17.37 -9.17
N VAL A 127 -8.39 17.58 -8.24
CA VAL A 127 -8.34 17.06 -6.86
C VAL A 127 -8.27 15.53 -6.88
N LYS A 128 -9.14 14.87 -7.66
CA LYS A 128 -9.16 13.41 -7.82
C LYS A 128 -7.81 12.88 -8.30
N ARG A 129 -7.23 13.51 -9.33
CA ARG A 129 -5.92 13.13 -9.89
C ARG A 129 -4.79 13.30 -8.87
N ILE A 130 -4.79 14.41 -8.12
CA ILE A 130 -3.77 14.64 -7.10
C ILE A 130 -3.91 13.62 -5.97
N SER A 131 -5.14 13.30 -5.57
CA SER A 131 -5.40 12.28 -4.56
C SER A 131 -4.93 10.90 -5.01
N SER A 132 -5.28 10.46 -6.23
CA SER A 132 -4.83 9.15 -6.75
C SER A 132 -3.31 9.07 -6.85
N ASN A 133 -2.68 10.09 -7.43
CA ASN A 133 -1.22 10.13 -7.58
C ASN A 133 -0.51 10.14 -6.21
N SER A 134 -1.11 10.79 -5.21
CA SER A 134 -0.54 10.84 -3.86
C SER A 134 -0.67 9.51 -3.12
N VAL A 135 -1.74 8.73 -3.38
CA VAL A 135 -1.91 7.38 -2.83
C VAL A 135 -0.87 6.44 -3.44
N ASP A 136 -0.71 6.46 -4.75
CA ASP A 136 0.26 5.61 -5.46
C ASP A 136 1.70 5.94 -5.05
N ASP A 137 2.03 7.23 -4.98
CA ASP A 137 3.34 7.67 -4.50
C ASP A 137 3.56 7.28 -3.03
N SER A 138 2.58 7.48 -2.15
CA SER A 138 2.71 7.08 -0.74
C SER A 138 2.94 5.58 -0.59
N LYS A 139 2.32 4.76 -1.43
CA LYS A 139 2.54 3.31 -1.45
C LYS A 139 3.96 2.97 -1.87
N SER A 140 4.45 3.59 -2.94
CA SER A 140 5.83 3.41 -3.43
C SER A 140 6.87 3.83 -2.38
N GLN A 141 6.68 4.98 -1.72
CA GLN A 141 7.59 5.44 -0.67
C GLN A 141 7.59 4.51 0.55
N LYS A 142 6.42 3.99 0.95
CA LYS A 142 6.33 2.99 2.03
C LYS A 142 7.03 1.68 1.68
N GLU A 143 6.87 1.22 0.44
CA GLU A 143 7.56 0.01 -0.04
C GLU A 143 9.08 0.19 -0.01
N LEU A 144 9.57 1.34 -0.49
CA LEU A 144 11.00 1.68 -0.45
C LEU A 144 11.52 1.76 1.00
N LYS A 145 10.74 2.36 1.90
CA LYS A 145 11.04 2.39 3.34
C LYS A 145 11.18 0.99 3.92
N SER A 146 10.22 0.11 3.61
CA SER A 146 10.25 -1.28 4.10
C SER A 146 11.52 -1.99 3.62
N LYS A 147 11.91 -1.82 2.35
CA LYS A 147 13.14 -2.41 1.80
C LYS A 147 14.40 -1.97 2.56
N TYR A 148 14.53 -0.68 2.87
CA TYR A 148 15.65 -0.20 3.69
C TYR A 148 15.63 -0.76 5.12
N GLN A 149 14.46 -0.81 5.76
CA GLN A 149 14.34 -1.37 7.12
C GLN A 149 14.64 -2.87 7.16
N VAL A 150 14.21 -3.62 6.14
CA VAL A 150 14.51 -5.05 5.98
C VAL A 150 16.01 -5.28 5.89
N GLU A 151 16.71 -4.55 5.03
CA GLU A 151 18.17 -4.67 4.88
C GLU A 151 18.93 -4.26 6.14
N TRP A 152 18.42 -3.27 6.89
CA TRP A 152 18.96 -2.90 8.19
C TRP A 152 18.86 -4.07 9.18
N HIS A 153 17.67 -4.64 9.37
CA HIS A 153 17.46 -5.77 10.27
C HIS A 153 18.21 -7.03 9.82
N ARG A 154 18.30 -7.30 8.51
CA ARG A 154 19.01 -8.44 7.92
C ARG A 154 20.46 -8.54 8.39
N LYS A 155 21.16 -7.40 8.44
CA LYS A 155 22.56 -7.36 8.86
C LYS A 155 22.71 -7.78 10.33
N TYR A 156 21.76 -7.40 11.19
CA TYR A 156 21.75 -7.81 12.60
C TYR A 156 21.29 -9.25 12.81
N THR A 157 20.22 -9.68 12.14
CA THR A 157 19.71 -11.04 12.29
C THR A 157 20.70 -12.08 11.79
N LEU A 158 21.51 -11.77 10.77
CA LEU A 158 22.60 -12.63 10.32
C LEU A 158 23.62 -12.89 11.46
N ALA A 159 24.05 -11.85 12.17
CA ALA A 159 25.00 -12.01 13.27
C ALA A 159 24.39 -12.80 14.44
N ILE A 160 23.14 -12.49 14.81
CA ILE A 160 22.41 -13.19 15.87
C ILE A 160 22.18 -14.67 15.50
N SER A 161 21.95 -14.95 14.22
CA SER A 161 21.73 -16.32 13.74
C SER A 161 22.92 -17.24 13.98
N CYS A 162 24.15 -16.74 13.83
CA CYS A 162 25.36 -17.51 14.10
C CYS A 162 25.42 -17.97 15.57
N ILE A 163 25.09 -17.07 16.49
CA ILE A 163 25.04 -17.36 17.93
C ILE A 163 23.94 -18.39 18.21
N LEU A 164 22.76 -18.20 17.62
CA LEU A 164 21.61 -19.06 17.84
C LEU A 164 21.85 -20.49 17.31
N LEU A 165 22.44 -20.61 16.11
CA LEU A 165 22.82 -21.88 15.51
C LEU A 165 23.92 -22.59 16.32
N PHE A 166 24.85 -21.85 16.93
CA PHE A 166 25.83 -22.42 17.85
C PHE A 166 25.16 -23.08 19.07
N PHE A 167 24.18 -22.38 19.69
CA PHE A 167 23.40 -22.94 20.80
C PHE A 167 22.49 -24.09 20.40
N ILE A 168 22.19 -24.29 19.13
CA ILE A 168 21.46 -25.47 18.66
C ILE A 168 22.43 -26.62 18.37
N GLY A 169 23.55 -26.32 17.70
CA GLY A 169 24.54 -27.32 17.29
C GLY A 169 25.31 -27.95 18.46
N ALA A 170 25.73 -27.14 19.44
CA ALA A 170 26.47 -27.62 20.61
C ALA A 170 25.69 -28.69 21.42
N PRO A 171 24.43 -28.47 21.83
CA PRO A 171 23.67 -29.49 22.55
C PRO A 171 23.35 -30.70 21.67
N LEU A 172 23.06 -30.54 20.38
CA LEU A 172 22.79 -31.67 19.49
C LEU A 172 24.01 -32.59 19.32
N GLY A 173 25.21 -31.99 19.21
CA GLY A 173 26.47 -32.74 19.18
C GLY A 173 26.74 -33.50 20.48
N ALA A 174 26.40 -32.93 21.64
CA ALA A 174 26.62 -33.54 22.94
C ALA A 174 25.58 -34.62 23.31
N ILE A 175 24.32 -34.47 22.86
CA ILE A 175 23.22 -35.43 23.14
C ILE A 175 23.44 -36.74 22.37
N ILE A 176 23.83 -36.66 21.10
CA ILE A 176 23.82 -37.80 20.18
C ILE A 176 25.15 -38.56 20.30
N LYS A 177 25.24 -39.41 21.33
CA LYS A 177 26.43 -40.22 21.64
C LYS A 177 26.49 -41.58 20.90
N LYS A 178 25.39 -42.01 20.27
CA LYS A 178 25.21 -43.38 19.69
C LYS A 178 25.20 -43.47 18.16
N GLY A 179 25.66 -42.43 17.45
CA GLY A 179 25.91 -42.47 16.00
C GLY A 179 27.31 -41.93 15.75
N GLY A 180 27.98 -42.37 14.67
CA GLY A 180 29.28 -41.80 14.29
C GLY A 180 29.21 -40.27 14.11
N PHE A 181 30.37 -39.60 14.07
CA PHE A 181 30.50 -38.13 14.01
C PHE A 181 29.58 -37.41 12.98
N GLY A 182 29.14 -38.10 11.93
CA GLY A 182 28.28 -37.52 10.88
C GLY A 182 26.81 -37.30 11.26
N LEU A 183 26.21 -38.07 12.18
CA LEU A 183 24.77 -37.95 12.48
C LEU A 183 24.38 -36.59 13.10
N PRO A 184 25.08 -36.06 14.13
CA PRO A 184 24.80 -34.72 14.64
C PRO A 184 25.10 -33.61 13.61
N LEU A 185 26.08 -33.81 12.72
CA LEU A 185 26.39 -32.86 11.64
C LEU A 185 25.22 -32.73 10.67
N VAL A 186 24.70 -33.85 10.16
CA VAL A 186 23.57 -33.84 9.20
C VAL A 186 22.32 -33.22 9.80
N ILE A 187 22.01 -33.53 11.07
CA ILE A 187 20.85 -32.93 11.75
C ILE A 187 21.03 -31.41 11.92
N SER A 188 22.23 -30.96 12.30
CA SER A 188 22.54 -29.54 12.42
C SER A 188 22.42 -28.81 11.08
N LEU A 189 22.88 -29.43 9.99
CA LEU A 189 22.75 -28.89 8.63
C LEU A 189 21.28 -28.78 8.20
N LEU A 190 20.45 -29.79 8.52
CA LEU A 190 19.02 -29.76 8.21
C LEU A 190 18.34 -28.59 8.94
N LEU A 191 18.63 -28.39 10.23
CA LEU A 191 18.11 -27.25 11.00
C LEU A 191 18.62 -25.91 10.47
N PHE A 192 19.88 -25.84 10.00
CA PHE A 192 20.41 -24.63 9.35
C PHE A 192 19.63 -24.28 8.08
N ILE A 193 19.36 -25.27 7.22
CA ILE A 193 18.56 -25.06 6.00
C ILE A 193 17.14 -24.62 6.37
N LEU A 194 16.52 -25.25 7.38
CA LEU A 194 15.19 -24.87 7.85
C LEU A 194 15.16 -23.42 8.36
N TYR A 195 16.17 -23.03 9.15
CA TYR A 195 16.34 -21.65 9.62
C TYR A 195 16.46 -20.67 8.44
N TYR A 196 17.29 -21.01 7.45
CA TYR A 196 17.55 -20.16 6.30
C TYR A 196 16.32 -19.98 5.42
N VAL A 197 15.56 -21.06 5.17
CA VAL A 197 14.30 -21.00 4.42
C VAL A 197 13.30 -20.10 5.14
N LEU A 198 13.11 -20.28 6.45
CA LEU A 198 12.20 -19.42 7.23
C LEU A 198 12.64 -17.95 7.25
N ASN A 199 13.95 -17.69 7.28
CA ASN A 199 14.48 -16.34 7.17
C ASN A 199 14.19 -15.70 5.80
N ILE A 200 14.35 -16.45 4.69
CA ILE A 200 13.96 -15.98 3.36
C ILE A 200 12.46 -15.72 3.27
N PHE A 201 11.63 -16.60 3.82
CA PHE A 201 10.19 -16.38 3.87
C PHE A 201 9.87 -15.08 4.61
N GLY A 202 10.44 -14.88 5.80
CA GLY A 202 10.29 -13.63 6.56
C GLY A 202 10.73 -12.39 5.79
N GLU A 203 11.85 -12.46 5.08
CA GLU A 203 12.37 -11.39 4.22
C GLU A 203 11.39 -11.05 3.09
N LYS A 204 10.79 -12.06 2.43
CA LYS A 204 9.81 -11.84 1.36
C LYS A 204 8.54 -11.17 1.88
N LEU A 205 7.99 -11.66 3.00
CA LEU A 205 6.78 -11.08 3.59
C LEU A 205 6.99 -9.63 4.06
N ALA A 206 8.19 -9.32 4.56
CA ALA A 206 8.56 -7.96 4.96
C ALA A 206 8.82 -7.03 3.76
N ALA A 207 9.47 -7.54 2.71
CA ALA A 207 9.77 -6.78 1.50
C ALA A 207 8.50 -6.39 0.72
N GLU A 208 7.47 -7.24 0.72
CA GLU A 208 6.16 -6.94 0.12
C GLU A 208 5.32 -5.95 0.96
N GLY A 209 5.75 -5.63 2.18
CA GLY A 209 5.03 -4.72 3.08
C GLY A 209 3.78 -5.32 3.72
N THR A 210 3.58 -6.64 3.60
CA THR A 210 2.48 -7.38 4.25
C THR A 210 2.70 -7.49 5.75
N LEU A 211 3.95 -7.69 6.18
CA LEU A 211 4.36 -7.68 7.59
C LEU A 211 5.25 -6.48 7.90
N PRO A 212 5.21 -5.95 9.14
CA PRO A 212 6.21 -4.99 9.60
C PRO A 212 7.62 -5.55 9.44
N SER A 213 8.55 -4.74 8.94
CA SER A 213 9.93 -5.16 8.63
C SER A 213 10.65 -5.78 9.84
N PHE A 214 10.36 -5.28 11.04
CA PHE A 214 10.84 -5.84 12.31
C PHE A 214 10.36 -7.28 12.52
N LEU A 215 9.05 -7.51 12.43
CA LEU A 215 8.48 -8.81 12.74
C LEU A 215 8.86 -9.86 11.71
N GLY A 216 8.86 -9.51 10.41
CA GLY A 216 9.23 -10.43 9.35
C GLY A 216 10.69 -10.90 9.43
N MET A 217 11.64 -10.00 9.70
CA MET A 217 13.05 -10.36 9.79
C MET A 217 13.40 -11.12 11.06
N TRP A 218 12.74 -10.83 12.18
CA TRP A 218 12.99 -11.50 13.46
C TRP A 218 12.17 -12.78 13.65
N LEU A 219 11.23 -13.08 12.74
CA LEU A 219 10.37 -14.25 12.81
C LEU A 219 11.13 -15.55 12.98
N SER A 220 12.18 -15.76 12.16
CA SER A 220 13.01 -16.97 12.26
C SER A 220 13.76 -17.03 13.60
N THR A 221 14.26 -15.90 14.08
CA THR A 221 14.93 -15.81 15.39
C THR A 221 13.97 -16.14 16.53
N PHE A 222 12.76 -15.56 16.55
CA PHE A 222 11.77 -15.84 17.58
C PHE A 222 11.27 -17.29 17.59
N LEU A 223 11.27 -17.96 16.44
CA LEU A 223 10.90 -19.37 16.36
C LEU A 223 12.00 -20.27 16.91
N PHE A 224 13.26 -20.02 16.50
CA PHE A 224 14.38 -20.87 16.89
C PHE A 224 14.94 -20.57 18.27
N PHE A 225 14.78 -19.35 18.79
CA PHE A 225 15.27 -18.96 20.11
C PHE A 225 14.72 -19.83 21.27
N PRO A 226 13.40 -20.03 21.43
CA PRO A 226 12.88 -20.93 22.46
C PRO A 226 13.28 -22.39 22.20
N LEU A 227 13.40 -22.79 20.94
CA LEU A 227 13.87 -24.13 20.56
C LEU A 227 15.34 -24.35 20.95
N ALA A 228 16.20 -23.35 20.75
CA ALA A 228 17.60 -23.39 21.16
C ALA A 228 17.75 -23.50 22.68
N ILE A 229 16.97 -22.71 23.43
CA ILE A 229 16.94 -22.76 24.90
C ILE A 229 16.45 -24.13 25.38
N PHE A 230 15.34 -24.62 24.80
CA PHE A 230 14.76 -25.92 25.16
C PHE A 230 15.74 -27.07 24.88
N LEU A 231 16.40 -27.08 23.71
CA LEU A 231 17.42 -28.08 23.38
C LEU A 231 18.62 -28.01 24.32
N THR A 232 19.11 -26.81 24.60
CA THR A 232 20.25 -26.60 25.52
C THR A 232 19.93 -27.12 26.92
N TYR A 233 18.75 -26.80 27.45
CA TYR A 233 18.30 -27.27 28.76
C TYR A 233 18.19 -28.80 28.81
N LYS A 234 17.59 -29.42 27.78
CA LYS A 234 17.44 -30.88 27.70
C LYS A 234 18.77 -31.61 27.52
N ALA A 235 19.71 -31.03 26.76
CA ALA A 235 21.06 -31.56 26.62
C ALA A 235 21.83 -31.56 27.94
N SER A 236 21.71 -30.47 28.70
CA SER A 236 22.37 -30.33 29.99
C SER A 236 21.80 -31.28 31.06
N THR A 237 20.54 -31.71 30.92
CA THR A 237 19.84 -32.58 31.90
C THR A 237 19.87 -34.06 31.50
N ASP A 238 20.83 -34.48 30.64
CA ASP A 238 21.08 -35.86 30.20
C ASP A 238 19.84 -36.62 29.66
N SER A 239 19.05 -35.93 28.83
CA SER A 239 17.79 -36.47 28.29
C SER A 239 18.02 -37.42 27.10
N LYS A 240 17.61 -38.69 27.20
CA LYS A 240 17.60 -39.69 26.09
C LYS A 240 16.51 -39.44 25.03
N LEU A 241 16.32 -38.20 24.59
CA LEU A 241 15.21 -37.83 23.67
C LEU A 241 15.34 -38.43 22.26
N PHE A 242 16.53 -38.86 21.85
CA PHE A 242 16.81 -39.40 20.53
C PHE A 242 17.41 -40.82 20.61
N ASP A 243 16.70 -41.75 21.25
CA ASP A 243 17.02 -43.17 21.11
C ASP A 243 16.56 -43.65 19.72
N ALA A 244 17.51 -43.80 18.79
CA ALA A 244 17.25 -44.22 17.40
C ALA A 244 16.45 -45.54 17.32
N ASP A 245 16.58 -46.41 18.33
CA ASP A 245 15.84 -47.67 18.47
C ASP A 245 14.33 -47.50 18.70
N SER A 246 13.87 -46.35 19.20
CA SER A 246 12.45 -46.06 19.36
C SER A 246 11.80 -45.66 18.02
N TYR A 247 12.49 -44.83 17.22
CA TYR A 247 12.02 -44.42 15.90
C TYR A 247 12.10 -45.55 14.86
N LEU A 248 13.17 -46.37 14.90
CA LEU A 248 13.30 -47.57 14.05
C LEU A 248 12.23 -48.62 14.37
N ARG A 249 11.79 -48.73 15.63
CA ARG A 249 10.67 -49.61 16.00
C ARG A 249 9.34 -49.19 15.37
N ILE A 250 9.06 -47.88 15.33
CA ILE A 250 7.84 -47.34 14.72
C ILE A 250 7.86 -47.57 13.19
N LEU A 251 8.99 -47.30 12.54
CA LEU A 251 9.16 -47.57 11.10
C LEU A 251 9.07 -49.07 10.76
N ARG A 252 9.63 -49.96 11.59
CA ARG A 252 9.48 -51.42 11.42
C ARG A 252 8.04 -51.90 11.66
N LYS A 253 7.28 -51.21 12.52
CA LYS A 253 5.85 -51.50 12.75
C LYS A 253 5.00 -51.15 11.52
N PHE A 254 5.32 -50.03 10.85
CA PHE A 254 4.69 -49.63 9.59
C PHE A 254 5.12 -50.45 8.38
N LYS A 255 6.31 -51.05 8.39
CA LYS A 255 6.79 -51.95 7.31
C LYS A 255 6.29 -53.40 7.44
N LYS A 256 5.62 -53.74 8.55
CA LYS A 256 5.02 -55.06 8.81
C LYS A 256 3.48 -55.05 8.76
N ALA A 257 2.87 -53.91 8.49
CA ALA A 257 1.47 -53.77 8.12
C ALA A 257 1.38 -53.58 6.59
#